data_AF-A0A7M2JCA3-F1
#
_entry.id   AF-A0A7M2JCA3-F1
#
_cell.length_a   1.000
_cell.length_b   1.000
_cell.length_c   1.000
_cell.angle_alpha   90.00
_cell.angle_beta   90.00
_cell.angle_gamma   90.00
#
_symmetry.space_group_name_H-M   'P 1'
#
loop_
_entity.id
_entity.type
_entity.pdbx_description
1 polymer ?
#
loop_
_entity_poly.entity_id
_entity_poly.type
_entity_poly.pdbx_seq_one_letter_code
_entity_poly.pdbx_strand_id
1 'polypeptide(L)'
;METSFTKTARPRSWTDITVLSLALTSILLVIWVVFSYRGSWPGYDEMVVSLPHPAAWLRWVLGDISEVAFYKHELASLGLLGGAYLAWWASKRNKAWQGFPISYGTGLWPWLVTSSLLGLLLSNLLWGWSITAETWQPTFAAFVSLPAAMVLMFGGGWKVTLNAAVLGALLVTPMCLLIVNFVCVPLGLPVVIGNVLGMAVGSVIAFMLLRRAPSIVRSDYVAPTKPLPTSPPTYGVVWSLRRVLADFSEAPFFGNELASLGLLAGVLLAYTLNPMSPAYGSGLVLHMVVAQALTSALGVVIWRHQWIKHGWYPTYVPLVSVVPAAVLTHGGSGAVIALSATLGALIAPPLACAITQRLPGHFHPYIGNVISMAISTLLVVPLIGKLIT
;
A
#
# COMPACT_ATOMS: atom_id res chain seq x y z
N MET A 1 20.19 -9.79 51.44
CA MET A 1 19.19 -8.70 51.33
C MET A 1 19.31 -8.18 49.90
N GLU A 2 18.49 -8.72 49.00
CA GLU A 2 18.51 -8.41 47.57
C GLU A 2 18.03 -6.97 47.36
N THR A 3 18.89 -6.15 46.75
CA THR A 3 18.52 -4.80 46.31
C THR A 3 17.76 -4.91 45.01
N SER A 4 16.45 -4.70 45.11
CA SER A 4 15.53 -4.54 43.99
C SER A 4 15.99 -3.37 43.12
N PHE A 5 16.57 -3.68 41.95
CA PHE A 5 16.76 -2.71 40.89
C PHE A 5 15.38 -2.19 40.47
N THR A 6 15.10 -0.94 40.82
CA THR A 6 14.04 -0.14 40.24
C THR A 6 14.25 -0.10 38.73
N LYS A 7 13.46 -0.91 38.03
CA LYS A 7 13.37 -0.93 36.57
C LYS A 7 12.79 0.42 36.14
N THR A 8 13.67 1.40 35.94
CA THR A 8 13.29 2.71 35.38
C THR A 8 12.52 2.45 34.10
N ALA A 9 11.26 2.92 34.06
CA ALA A 9 10.43 2.79 32.88
C ALA A 9 11.17 3.45 31.71
N ARG A 10 11.58 2.65 30.71
CA ARG A 10 12.21 3.21 29.50
C ARG A 10 11.25 4.24 28.91
N PRO A 11 11.70 5.47 28.62
CA PRO A 11 10.85 6.47 27.99
C PRO A 11 10.24 5.89 26.71
N ARG A 12 8.95 6.15 26.46
CA ARG A 12 8.26 5.69 25.26
C ARG A 12 9.03 6.19 24.03
N SER A 13 9.26 5.30 23.07
CA SER A 13 9.99 5.69 21.87
C SER A 13 9.15 6.68 21.05
N TRP A 14 9.77 7.62 20.33
CA TRP A 14 9.08 8.60 19.48
C TRP A 14 8.08 7.96 18.49
N THR A 15 8.38 6.73 18.07
CA THR A 15 7.51 5.91 17.23
C THR A 15 6.23 5.48 17.95
N ASP A 16 6.30 5.15 19.24
CA ASP A 16 5.12 4.86 20.06
C ASP A 16 4.26 6.10 20.24
N ILE A 17 4.89 7.28 20.41
CA ILE A 17 4.17 8.55 20.52
C ILE A 17 3.44 8.86 19.21
N THR A 18 4.13 8.76 18.07
CA THR A 18 3.54 9.04 16.75
C THR A 18 2.35 8.13 16.46
N VAL A 19 2.45 6.85 16.78
CA VAL A 19 1.34 5.90 16.59
C VAL A 19 0.19 6.19 17.55
N LEU A 20 0.46 6.49 18.81
CA LEU A 20 -0.59 6.86 19.76
C LEU A 20 -1.30 8.15 19.35
N SER A 21 -0.57 9.13 18.84
CA SER A 21 -1.13 10.36 18.29
C SER A 21 -2.00 10.07 17.07
N LEU A 22 -1.51 9.29 16.10
CA LEU A 22 -2.30 8.86 14.94
C LEU A 22 -3.57 8.13 15.39
N ALA A 23 -3.46 7.16 16.31
CA ALA A 23 -4.60 6.42 16.83
C ALA A 23 -5.62 7.35 17.52
N LEU A 24 -5.15 8.30 18.33
CA LEU A 24 -6.02 9.27 19.01
C LEU A 24 -6.73 10.18 18.00
N THR A 25 -6.00 10.78 17.05
CA THR A 25 -6.59 11.60 15.99
C THR A 25 -7.62 10.82 15.19
N SER A 26 -7.35 9.54 14.93
CA SER A 26 -8.23 8.65 14.20
C SER A 26 -9.51 8.34 14.97
N ILE A 27 -9.41 8.07 16.28
CA ILE A 27 -10.57 7.88 17.16
C ILE A 27 -11.41 9.15 17.19
N LEU A 28 -10.78 10.31 17.39
CA LEU A 28 -11.49 11.59 17.41
C LEU A 28 -12.20 11.88 16.09
N LEU A 29 -11.57 11.55 14.96
CA LEU A 29 -12.16 11.69 13.63
C LEU A 29 -13.37 10.75 13.45
N VAL A 30 -13.27 9.48 13.84
CA VAL A 30 -14.39 8.53 13.80
C VAL A 30 -15.55 9.02 14.68
N ILE A 31 -15.26 9.47 15.89
CA ILE A 31 -16.25 10.05 16.81
C ILE A 31 -16.92 11.27 16.15
N TRP A 32 -16.14 12.17 15.57
CA TRP A 32 -16.66 13.34 14.87
C TRP A 32 -17.58 12.97 13.71
N VAL A 33 -17.24 11.97 12.90
CA VAL A 33 -18.10 11.48 11.80
C VAL A 33 -19.42 10.96 12.36
N VAL A 34 -19.37 10.09 13.37
CA VAL A 34 -20.58 9.50 13.98
C VAL A 34 -21.53 10.59 14.50
N PHE A 35 -21.00 11.61 15.18
CA PHE A 35 -21.81 12.72 15.68
C PHE A 35 -22.32 13.64 14.56
N SER A 36 -21.47 13.98 13.59
CA SER A 36 -21.83 14.91 12.50
C SER A 36 -22.90 14.35 11.57
N TYR A 37 -22.88 13.04 11.34
CA TYR A 37 -23.82 12.36 10.45
C TYR A 37 -24.89 11.55 11.20
N ARG A 38 -25.13 11.86 12.48
CA ARG A 38 -26.19 11.27 13.31
C ARG A 38 -26.24 9.73 13.27
N GLY A 39 -25.08 9.09 13.20
CA GLY A 39 -24.94 7.63 13.13
C GLY A 39 -25.01 7.00 11.74
N SER A 40 -25.32 7.75 10.68
CA SER A 40 -25.16 7.29 9.29
C SER A 40 -23.74 7.56 8.80
N TRP A 41 -23.06 6.56 8.23
CA TRP A 41 -21.72 6.80 7.70
C TRP A 41 -21.82 7.37 6.28
N PRO A 42 -21.17 8.49 5.96
CA PRO A 42 -21.34 9.14 4.66
C PRO A 42 -20.76 8.31 3.51
N GLY A 43 -21.41 8.42 2.36
CA GLY A 43 -20.96 7.77 1.12
C GLY A 43 -19.72 8.44 0.51
N TYR A 44 -19.17 7.83 -0.53
CA TYR A 44 -18.02 8.37 -1.24
C TYR A 44 -18.31 9.76 -1.86
N ASP A 45 -19.45 9.92 -2.52
CA ASP A 45 -19.82 11.19 -3.18
C ASP A 45 -19.99 12.33 -2.18
N GLU A 46 -20.58 12.05 -1.01
CA GLU A 46 -20.72 13.03 0.07
C GLU A 46 -19.35 13.47 0.60
N MET A 47 -18.38 12.56 0.68
CA MET A 47 -17.00 12.88 1.06
C MET A 47 -16.33 13.78 0.01
N VAL A 48 -16.53 13.49 -1.29
CA VAL A 48 -16.00 14.30 -2.39
C VAL A 48 -16.58 15.72 -2.37
N VAL A 49 -17.90 15.86 -2.27
CA VAL A 49 -18.59 17.15 -2.23
C VAL A 49 -18.15 17.98 -1.02
N SER A 50 -17.89 17.31 0.11
CA SER A 50 -17.50 17.97 1.35
C SER A 50 -16.01 18.33 1.42
N LEU A 51 -15.19 17.97 0.42
CA LEU A 51 -13.72 18.15 0.42
C LEU A 51 -13.20 19.52 0.86
N PRO A 52 -13.83 20.67 0.53
CA PRO A 52 -13.39 21.97 1.01
C PRO A 52 -13.39 22.10 2.55
N HIS A 53 -14.19 21.27 3.25
CA HIS A 53 -14.22 21.25 4.71
C HIS A 53 -12.98 20.54 5.28
N PRO A 54 -12.23 21.15 6.22
CA PRO A 54 -10.97 20.59 6.72
C PRO A 54 -11.06 19.15 7.26
N ALA A 55 -12.19 18.81 7.90
CA ALA A 55 -12.41 17.45 8.39
C ALA A 55 -12.63 16.43 7.26
N ALA A 56 -13.31 16.83 6.18
CA ALA A 56 -13.49 15.97 5.00
C ALA A 56 -12.19 15.82 4.23
N TRP A 57 -11.39 16.89 4.12
CA TRP A 57 -10.03 16.81 3.60
C TRP A 57 -9.16 15.84 4.41
N LEU A 58 -9.21 15.90 5.75
CA LEU A 58 -8.48 14.94 6.59
C LEU A 58 -8.95 13.49 6.37
N ARG A 59 -10.26 13.27 6.24
CA ARG A 59 -10.81 11.95 5.87
C ARG A 59 -10.31 11.48 4.51
N TRP A 60 -10.25 12.38 3.54
CA TRP A 60 -9.71 12.09 2.21
C TRP A 60 -8.25 11.62 2.28
N VAL A 61 -7.39 12.39 2.96
CA VAL A 61 -5.98 12.05 3.16
C VAL A 61 -5.84 10.73 3.89
N LEU A 62 -6.64 10.46 4.92
CA LEU A 62 -6.63 9.17 5.60
C LEU A 62 -7.09 8.04 4.66
N GLY A 63 -8.10 8.27 3.83
CA GLY A 63 -8.58 7.32 2.83
C GLY A 63 -7.53 6.94 1.79
N ASP A 64 -6.64 7.86 1.39
CA ASP A 64 -5.56 7.60 0.42
C ASP A 64 -4.67 6.41 0.83
N ILE A 65 -4.47 6.18 2.12
CA ILE A 65 -3.59 5.11 2.64
C ILE A 65 -4.06 3.71 2.19
N SER A 66 -5.37 3.49 2.08
CA SER A 66 -5.97 2.22 1.63
C SER A 66 -6.29 2.21 0.13
N GLU A 67 -6.05 3.31 -0.57
CA GLU A 67 -6.36 3.48 -1.98
C GLU A 67 -5.47 2.64 -2.90
N VAL A 68 -4.29 2.23 -2.43
CA VAL A 68 -3.46 1.24 -3.12
C VAL A 68 -4.17 -0.11 -3.31
N ALA A 69 -5.10 -0.45 -2.41
CA ALA A 69 -5.96 -1.64 -2.53
C ALA A 69 -7.32 -1.31 -3.18
N PHE A 70 -7.47 -0.09 -3.70
CA PHE A 70 -8.68 0.48 -4.32
C PHE A 70 -9.86 0.64 -3.36
N TYR A 71 -9.62 0.67 -2.04
CA TYR A 71 -10.70 0.81 -1.07
C TYR A 71 -11.04 2.27 -0.76
N LYS A 72 -10.04 3.16 -0.76
CA LYS A 72 -10.20 4.61 -0.55
C LYS A 72 -11.11 4.93 0.65
N HIS A 73 -10.75 4.43 1.83
CA HIS A 73 -11.58 4.61 3.03
C HIS A 73 -10.75 4.67 4.31
N GLU A 74 -11.06 5.63 5.19
CA GLU A 74 -10.31 5.86 6.43
C GLU A 74 -10.30 4.64 7.35
N LEU A 75 -11.42 3.94 7.55
CA LEU A 75 -11.45 2.75 8.43
C LEU A 75 -10.50 1.63 7.95
N ALA A 76 -10.42 1.41 6.64
CA ALA A 76 -9.48 0.46 6.05
C ALA A 76 -8.03 0.91 6.29
N SER A 77 -7.75 2.19 6.09
CA SER A 77 -6.44 2.80 6.35
C SER A 77 -6.00 2.69 7.81
N LEU A 78 -6.91 2.98 8.74
CA LEU A 78 -6.66 2.90 10.18
C LEU A 78 -6.42 1.46 10.61
N GLY A 79 -7.22 0.53 10.09
CA GLY A 79 -7.01 -0.90 10.29
C GLY A 79 -5.64 -1.35 9.79
N LEU A 80 -5.24 -0.93 8.58
CA LEU A 80 -3.92 -1.24 8.01
C LEU A 80 -2.78 -0.73 8.90
N LEU A 81 -2.81 0.55 9.29
CA LEU A 81 -1.77 1.14 10.14
C LEU A 81 -1.74 0.51 11.53
N GLY A 82 -2.90 0.22 12.11
CA GLY A 82 -3.03 -0.43 13.42
C GLY A 82 -2.46 -1.86 13.39
N GLY A 83 -2.81 -2.64 12.38
CA GLY A 83 -2.27 -3.99 12.18
C GLY A 83 -0.76 -3.97 11.91
N ALA A 84 -0.28 -3.02 11.12
CA ALA A 84 1.15 -2.82 10.86
C ALA A 84 1.93 -2.43 12.13
N TYR A 85 1.37 -1.56 12.97
CA TYR A 85 1.96 -1.24 14.27
C TYR A 85 2.05 -2.46 15.18
N LEU A 86 0.97 -3.25 15.28
CA LEU A 86 0.97 -4.48 16.09
C LEU A 86 2.04 -5.46 15.60
N ALA A 87 2.17 -5.64 14.28
CA ALA A 87 3.21 -6.46 13.68
C ALA A 87 4.62 -5.96 13.98
N TRP A 88 4.87 -4.66 13.82
CA TRP A 88 6.16 -4.05 14.14
C TRP A 88 6.51 -4.18 15.63
N TRP A 89 5.56 -3.87 16.51
CA TRP A 89 5.71 -3.99 17.95
C TRP A 89 6.00 -5.44 18.38
N ALA A 90 5.29 -6.39 17.78
CA ALA A 90 5.47 -7.82 18.03
C ALA A 90 6.85 -8.28 17.54
N SER A 91 7.26 -7.81 16.35
CA SER A 91 8.57 -8.07 15.76
C SER A 91 9.71 -7.52 16.60
N LYS A 92 9.60 -6.27 17.08
CA LYS A 92 10.56 -5.63 17.99
C LYS A 92 10.71 -6.39 19.32
N ARG A 93 9.68 -7.11 19.73
CA ARG A 93 9.65 -7.92 20.97
C ARG A 93 9.83 -9.42 20.73
N ASN A 94 10.25 -9.81 19.53
CA ASN A 94 10.47 -11.21 19.14
C ASN A 94 9.28 -12.13 19.47
N LYS A 95 8.06 -11.65 19.28
CA LYS A 95 6.86 -12.46 19.50
C LYS A 95 6.67 -13.47 18.37
N ALA A 96 6.31 -14.70 18.72
CA ALA A 96 6.09 -15.78 17.74
C ALA A 96 4.93 -15.48 16.78
N TRP A 97 3.93 -14.71 17.22
CA TRP A 97 2.76 -14.34 16.43
C TRP A 97 2.93 -13.07 15.58
N GLN A 98 4.14 -12.48 15.50
CA GLN A 98 4.40 -11.23 14.77
C GLN A 98 4.02 -11.26 13.27
N GLY A 99 3.77 -12.45 12.73
CA GLY A 99 3.50 -12.69 11.33
C GLY A 99 4.77 -12.77 10.48
N PHE A 100 4.65 -12.52 9.18
CA PHE A 100 5.78 -12.31 8.29
C PHE A 100 6.59 -11.07 8.71
N PRO A 101 7.91 -11.04 8.51
CA PRO A 101 8.71 -9.88 8.88
C PRO A 101 8.26 -8.61 8.17
N ILE A 102 7.69 -7.66 8.94
CA ILE A 102 7.21 -6.39 8.39
C ILE A 102 8.36 -5.55 7.82
N SER A 103 8.13 -4.91 6.66
CA SER A 103 9.12 -4.04 5.99
C SER A 103 10.46 -4.76 5.77
N TYR A 104 10.36 -5.94 5.16
CA TYR A 104 11.47 -6.85 4.87
C TYR A 104 12.23 -7.33 6.10
N GLY A 105 11.64 -7.18 7.30
CA GLY A 105 12.30 -7.52 8.56
C GLY A 105 13.44 -6.59 8.98
N THR A 106 13.61 -5.46 8.29
CA THR A 106 14.72 -4.50 8.50
C THR A 106 14.61 -3.70 9.79
N GLY A 107 13.44 -3.69 10.43
CA GLY A 107 13.15 -2.83 11.58
C GLY A 107 12.89 -1.36 11.21
N LEU A 108 12.94 -1.01 9.92
CA LEU A 108 12.78 0.36 9.41
C LEU A 108 11.33 0.84 9.32
N TRP A 109 10.35 0.00 9.66
CA TRP A 109 8.92 0.32 9.54
C TRP A 109 8.54 1.72 10.08
N PRO A 110 9.03 2.20 11.25
CA PRO A 110 8.67 3.52 11.72
C PRO A 110 9.16 4.67 10.84
N TRP A 111 10.37 4.55 10.28
CA TRP A 111 10.91 5.54 9.34
C TRP A 111 10.17 5.48 8.00
N LEU A 112 9.86 4.26 7.55
CA LEU A 112 9.13 4.00 6.32
C LEU A 112 7.73 4.61 6.36
N VAL A 113 6.95 4.30 7.41
CA VAL A 113 5.59 4.80 7.55
C VAL A 113 5.59 6.32 7.74
N THR A 114 6.55 6.87 8.49
CA THR A 114 6.68 8.33 8.65
C THR A 114 6.95 9.01 7.31
N SER A 115 7.93 8.51 6.54
CA SER A 115 8.27 9.10 5.24
C SER A 115 7.10 9.01 4.26
N SER A 116 6.40 7.87 4.26
CA SER A 116 5.23 7.64 3.40
C SER A 116 4.07 8.55 3.76
N LEU A 117 3.75 8.70 5.05
CA LEU A 117 2.69 9.62 5.53
C LEU A 117 3.04 11.08 5.25
N LEU A 118 4.31 11.49 5.41
CA LEU A 118 4.75 12.83 5.05
C LEU A 118 4.66 13.07 3.54
N GLY A 119 5.08 12.11 2.71
CA GLY A 119 4.97 12.19 1.26
C GLY A 119 3.52 12.28 0.81
N LEU A 120 2.62 11.54 1.47
CA LEU A 120 1.18 11.60 1.25
C LEU A 120 0.59 12.98 1.60
N LEU A 121 0.92 13.50 2.78
CA LEU A 121 0.47 14.82 3.23
C LEU A 121 0.96 15.92 2.28
N LEU A 122 2.26 15.90 1.94
CA LEU A 122 2.84 16.85 0.98
C LEU A 122 2.18 16.73 -0.39
N SER A 123 1.86 15.51 -0.84
CA SER A 123 1.17 15.31 -2.11
C SER A 123 -0.22 15.93 -2.11
N ASN A 124 -0.99 15.74 -1.05
CA ASN A 124 -2.31 16.35 -0.91
C ASN A 124 -2.25 17.87 -0.75
N LEU A 125 -1.23 18.41 -0.06
CA LEU A 125 -1.05 19.86 0.09
C LEU A 125 -0.65 20.55 -1.22
N LEU A 126 0.26 19.94 -1.99
CA LEU A 126 0.79 20.53 -3.21
C LEU A 126 -0.11 20.28 -4.43
N TRP A 127 -0.81 19.15 -4.46
CA TRP A 127 -1.54 18.68 -5.64
C TRP A 127 -3.02 18.40 -5.38
N GLY A 128 -3.52 18.48 -4.14
CA GLY A 128 -4.93 18.19 -3.83
C GLY A 128 -5.91 19.12 -4.53
N TRP A 129 -5.47 20.29 -4.97
CA TRP A 129 -6.25 21.22 -5.81
C TRP A 129 -6.67 20.62 -7.17
N SER A 130 -6.01 19.56 -7.62
CA SER A 130 -6.34 18.86 -8.87
C SER A 130 -7.54 17.90 -8.73
N ILE A 131 -7.99 17.63 -7.50
CA ILE A 131 -9.17 16.82 -7.21
C ILE A 131 -10.40 17.71 -7.34
N THR A 132 -11.38 17.26 -8.12
CA THR A 132 -12.68 17.93 -8.24
C THR A 132 -13.80 16.92 -8.05
N ALA A 133 -15.05 17.38 -8.06
CA ALA A 133 -16.21 16.49 -8.00
C ALA A 133 -16.26 15.47 -9.17
N GLU A 134 -15.66 15.83 -10.31
CA GLU A 134 -15.69 15.02 -11.53
C GLU A 134 -14.35 14.34 -11.83
N THR A 135 -13.26 14.80 -11.20
CA THR A 135 -11.91 14.33 -11.49
C THR A 135 -11.22 13.77 -10.26
N TRP A 136 -11.07 12.45 -10.25
CA TRP A 136 -10.23 11.72 -9.31
C TRP A 136 -8.73 11.89 -9.63
N GLN A 137 -7.87 11.89 -8.61
CA GLN A 137 -6.42 12.02 -8.76
C GLN A 137 -5.62 11.11 -7.82
N PRO A 138 -4.45 10.59 -8.25
CA PRO A 138 -3.60 9.66 -7.49
C PRO A 138 -2.73 10.31 -6.40
N THR A 139 -3.32 11.09 -5.49
CA THR A 139 -2.57 11.72 -4.38
C THR A 139 -1.95 10.71 -3.42
N PHE A 140 -2.52 9.50 -3.36
CA PHE A 140 -1.96 8.39 -2.57
C PHE A 140 -0.63 7.86 -3.08
N ALA A 141 -0.24 8.15 -4.34
CA ALA A 141 0.85 7.44 -5.00
C ALA A 141 2.19 7.54 -4.24
N ALA A 142 2.47 8.70 -3.63
CA ALA A 142 3.66 8.90 -2.80
C ALA A 142 3.67 7.98 -1.55
N PHE A 143 2.52 7.61 -0.99
CA PHE A 143 2.47 6.74 0.19
C PHE A 143 3.03 5.33 -0.08
N VAL A 144 2.86 4.80 -1.29
CA VAL A 144 3.15 3.39 -1.63
C VAL A 144 4.29 3.22 -2.64
N SER A 145 5.19 4.20 -2.72
CA SER A 145 6.22 4.21 -3.75
C SER A 145 7.58 4.67 -3.23
N LEU A 146 8.10 5.78 -3.77
CA LEU A 146 9.46 6.27 -3.60
C LEU A 146 9.83 6.54 -2.15
N PRO A 147 8.98 7.18 -1.31
CA PRO A 147 9.31 7.43 0.09
C PRO A 147 9.71 6.17 0.86
N ALA A 148 8.89 5.13 0.77
CA ALA A 148 9.16 3.85 1.41
C ALA A 148 10.38 3.15 0.82
N ALA A 149 10.49 3.10 -0.51
CA ALA A 149 11.62 2.50 -1.21
C ALA A 149 12.96 3.14 -0.81
N MET A 150 13.01 4.48 -0.69
CA MET A 150 14.21 5.19 -0.28
C MET A 150 14.62 4.86 1.16
N VAL A 151 13.68 4.79 2.09
CA VAL A 151 13.99 4.38 3.47
C VAL A 151 14.55 2.95 3.49
N LEU A 152 13.99 2.03 2.69
CA LEU A 152 14.47 0.65 2.62
C LEU A 152 15.86 0.51 1.99
N MET A 153 16.20 1.38 1.03
CA MET A 153 17.52 1.36 0.37
C MET A 153 18.60 2.12 1.14
N PHE A 154 18.26 3.27 1.72
CA PHE A 154 19.24 4.20 2.31
C PHE A 154 19.21 4.23 3.84
N GLY A 155 18.31 3.46 4.46
CA GLY A 155 18.18 3.35 5.90
C GLY A 155 17.25 4.39 6.53
N GLY A 156 17.20 4.37 7.86
CA GLY A 156 16.38 5.27 8.66
C GLY A 156 16.98 6.68 8.78
N GLY A 157 16.35 7.53 9.58
CA GLY A 157 16.84 8.87 9.91
C GLY A 157 16.09 9.99 9.21
N TRP A 158 16.06 11.17 9.84
CA TRP A 158 15.26 12.31 9.38
C TRP A 158 15.68 12.82 8.01
N LYS A 159 16.97 12.80 7.69
CA LYS A 159 17.47 13.24 6.39
C LYS A 159 16.89 12.39 5.26
N VAL A 160 16.97 11.06 5.35
CA VAL A 160 16.38 10.16 4.36
C VAL A 160 14.87 10.33 4.34
N THR A 161 14.23 10.30 5.51
CA THR A 161 12.76 10.37 5.67
C THR A 161 12.16 11.62 5.00
N LEU A 162 12.73 12.79 5.24
CA LEU A 162 12.23 14.07 4.71
C LEU A 162 12.51 14.21 3.22
N ASN A 163 13.74 13.92 2.76
CA ASN A 163 14.07 14.00 1.34
C ASN A 163 13.25 12.99 0.53
N ALA A 164 13.02 11.79 1.07
CA ALA A 164 12.20 10.77 0.44
C ALA A 164 10.74 11.22 0.29
N ALA A 165 10.16 11.82 1.34
CA ALA A 165 8.82 12.39 1.30
C ALA A 165 8.70 13.52 0.25
N VAL A 166 9.65 14.45 0.24
CA VAL A 166 9.69 15.57 -0.71
C VAL A 166 9.83 15.09 -2.15
N LEU A 167 10.77 14.18 -2.43
CA LEU A 167 10.94 13.62 -3.78
C LEU A 167 9.71 12.82 -4.22
N GLY A 168 9.04 12.10 -3.30
CA GLY A 168 7.77 11.44 -3.59
C GLY A 168 6.71 12.44 -4.05
N ALA A 169 6.50 13.51 -3.29
CA ALA A 169 5.51 14.53 -3.61
C ALA A 169 5.84 15.34 -4.87
N LEU A 170 7.13 15.62 -5.14
CA LEU A 170 7.55 16.46 -6.27
C LEU A 170 7.84 15.71 -7.57
N LEU A 171 8.09 14.40 -7.51
CA LEU A 171 8.39 13.61 -8.70
C LEU A 171 7.33 12.55 -8.97
N VAL A 172 6.93 11.76 -7.97
CA VAL A 172 5.99 10.65 -8.21
C VAL A 172 4.58 11.19 -8.48
N THR A 173 4.03 11.98 -7.57
CA THR A 173 2.65 12.49 -7.69
C THR A 173 2.41 13.23 -9.01
N PRO A 174 3.22 14.24 -9.41
CA PRO A 174 3.00 14.91 -10.70
C PRO A 174 3.19 14.00 -11.91
N MET A 175 4.10 13.02 -11.88
CA MET A 175 4.20 12.05 -12.99
C MET A 175 2.94 11.17 -13.07
N CYS A 176 2.35 10.78 -11.93
CA CYS A 176 1.08 10.06 -11.92
C CYS A 176 -0.03 10.94 -12.50
N LEU A 177 -0.16 12.20 -12.05
CA LEU A 177 -1.13 13.15 -12.58
C LEU A 177 -0.99 13.33 -14.09
N LEU A 178 0.23 13.52 -14.59
CA LEU A 178 0.47 13.73 -16.02
C LEU A 178 0.02 12.52 -16.85
N ILE A 179 0.43 11.31 -16.46
CA ILE A 179 0.10 10.11 -17.26
C ILE A 179 -1.41 9.79 -17.13
N VAL A 180 -2.00 9.93 -15.95
CA VAL A 180 -3.45 9.73 -15.77
C VAL A 180 -4.25 10.68 -16.65
N ASN A 181 -4.02 11.99 -16.52
CA ASN A 181 -4.85 13.00 -17.17
C ASN A 181 -4.58 13.15 -18.67
N PHE A 182 -3.35 12.94 -19.13
CA PHE A 182 -2.99 13.14 -20.54
C PHE A 182 -2.83 11.86 -21.35
N VAL A 183 -2.83 10.68 -20.71
CA VAL A 183 -2.74 9.38 -21.42
C VAL A 183 -3.92 8.48 -21.07
N CYS A 184 -4.15 8.18 -19.80
CA CYS A 184 -5.18 7.20 -19.44
C CYS A 184 -6.60 7.70 -19.70
N VAL A 185 -6.93 8.90 -19.21
CA VAL A 185 -8.28 9.48 -19.38
C VAL A 185 -8.65 9.66 -20.86
N PRO A 186 -7.82 10.28 -21.73
CA PRO A 186 -8.16 10.44 -23.15
C PRO A 186 -8.29 9.13 -23.92
N LEU A 187 -7.57 8.09 -23.51
CA LEU A 187 -7.61 6.77 -24.14
C LEU A 187 -8.63 5.81 -23.51
N GLY A 188 -9.38 6.25 -22.48
CA GLY A 188 -10.31 5.39 -21.76
C GLY A 188 -9.64 4.20 -21.04
N LEU A 189 -8.36 4.33 -20.69
CA LEU A 189 -7.61 3.27 -20.02
C LEU A 189 -7.84 3.32 -18.50
N PRO A 190 -7.81 2.16 -17.81
CA PRO A 190 -7.85 2.13 -16.35
C PRO A 190 -6.76 3.02 -15.73
N VAL A 191 -7.15 3.96 -14.86
CA VAL A 191 -6.26 4.98 -14.27
C VAL A 191 -5.09 4.39 -13.49
N VAL A 192 -5.21 3.16 -12.97
CA VAL A 192 -4.10 2.46 -12.31
C VAL A 192 -2.87 2.35 -13.19
N ILE A 193 -3.03 2.22 -14.52
CA ILE A 193 -1.91 2.17 -15.47
C ILE A 193 -1.09 3.45 -15.37
N GLY A 194 -1.75 4.60 -15.34
CA GLY A 194 -1.10 5.91 -15.21
C GLY A 194 -0.44 6.09 -13.85
N ASN A 195 -1.09 5.64 -12.77
CA ASN A 195 -0.56 5.71 -11.42
C ASN A 195 0.76 4.94 -11.30
N VAL A 196 0.77 3.67 -11.69
CA VAL A 196 1.93 2.80 -11.50
C VAL A 196 3.06 3.12 -12.48
N LEU A 197 2.77 3.59 -13.70
CA LEU A 197 3.78 4.16 -14.60
C LEU A 197 4.37 5.46 -14.04
N GLY A 198 3.54 6.33 -13.47
CA GLY A 198 4.00 7.56 -12.83
C GLY A 198 4.94 7.29 -11.65
N MET A 199 4.60 6.31 -10.81
CA MET A 199 5.47 5.81 -9.75
C MET A 199 6.81 5.31 -10.29
N ALA A 200 6.80 4.53 -11.37
CA ALA A 200 8.02 4.01 -12.00
C ALA A 200 8.90 5.15 -12.53
N VAL A 201 8.35 6.05 -13.34
CA VAL A 201 9.08 7.16 -13.96
C VAL A 201 9.62 8.13 -12.91
N GLY A 202 8.77 8.59 -11.98
CA GLY A 202 9.18 9.50 -10.92
C GLY A 202 10.31 8.92 -10.07
N SER A 203 10.30 7.60 -9.84
CA SER A 203 11.32 6.93 -9.04
C SER A 203 12.61 6.70 -9.79
N VAL A 204 12.56 6.35 -11.08
CA VAL A 204 13.75 6.26 -11.92
C VAL A 204 14.46 7.63 -11.94
N ILE A 205 13.72 8.72 -12.11
CA ILE A 205 14.27 10.08 -12.05
C ILE A 205 14.91 10.33 -10.67
N ALA A 206 14.20 10.02 -9.58
CA ALA A 206 14.70 10.22 -8.22
C ALA A 206 15.99 9.43 -7.96
N PHE A 207 16.03 8.13 -8.25
CA PHE A 207 17.23 7.32 -8.02
C PHE A 207 18.40 7.76 -8.91
N MET A 208 18.13 8.24 -10.12
CA MET A 208 19.17 8.83 -10.98
C MET A 208 19.72 10.15 -10.40
N LEU A 209 18.90 10.97 -9.76
CA LEU A 209 19.34 12.17 -9.03
C LEU A 209 20.17 11.79 -7.81
N LEU A 210 19.70 10.83 -7.01
CA LEU A 210 20.38 10.35 -5.81
C LEU A 210 21.72 9.68 -6.11
N ARG A 211 21.83 9.01 -7.27
CA ARG A 211 23.11 8.48 -7.75
C ARG A 211 24.13 9.58 -8.02
N ARG A 212 23.68 10.75 -8.51
CA ARG A 212 24.56 11.91 -8.75
C ARG A 212 24.84 12.71 -7.49
N ALA A 213 23.89 12.77 -6.56
CA ALA A 213 23.98 13.51 -5.30
C ALA A 213 23.70 12.60 -4.09
N PRO A 214 24.58 11.61 -3.80
CA PRO A 214 24.33 10.63 -2.74
C PRO A 214 24.29 11.27 -1.34
N SER A 215 24.88 12.46 -1.18
CA SER A 215 24.85 13.23 0.07
C SER A 215 23.42 13.52 0.56
N ILE A 216 22.42 13.60 -0.34
CA ILE A 216 21.00 13.85 -0.01
C ILE A 216 20.43 12.75 0.89
N VAL A 217 20.89 11.51 0.73
CA VAL A 217 20.33 10.31 1.38
C VAL A 217 21.34 9.56 2.25
N ARG A 218 22.50 10.18 2.54
CA ARG A 218 23.43 9.61 3.53
C ARG A 218 22.75 9.55 4.89
N SER A 219 22.84 8.38 5.53
CA SER A 219 22.36 8.15 6.88
C SER A 219 23.39 7.42 7.69
N ASP A 220 23.58 7.89 8.93
CA ASP A 220 24.37 7.21 9.95
C ASP A 220 23.50 6.27 10.81
N TYR A 221 22.23 6.06 10.42
CA TYR A 221 21.31 5.20 11.13
C TYR A 221 21.76 3.74 11.06
N VAL A 222 22.07 3.16 12.21
CA VAL A 222 22.35 1.74 12.36
C VAL A 222 21.06 1.03 12.76
N ALA A 223 20.55 0.19 11.87
CA ALA A 223 19.38 -0.63 12.17
C ALA A 223 19.71 -1.66 13.27
N PRO A 224 18.80 -1.91 14.23
CA PRO A 224 19.00 -2.97 15.22
C PRO A 224 19.16 -4.32 14.52
N THR A 225 20.23 -5.04 14.83
CA THR A 225 20.47 -6.39 14.31
C THR A 225 19.41 -7.33 14.84
N LYS A 226 18.59 -7.88 13.94
CA LYS A 226 17.65 -8.95 14.28
C LYS A 226 18.32 -10.30 14.03
N PRO A 227 18.19 -11.27 14.96
CA PRO A 227 18.69 -12.62 14.72
C PRO A 227 18.04 -13.21 13.47
N LEU A 228 18.85 -13.80 12.59
CA LEU A 228 18.33 -14.57 11.47
C LEU A 228 17.51 -15.75 11.99
N PRO A 229 16.41 -16.14 11.32
CA PRO A 229 15.68 -17.35 11.67
C PRO A 229 16.64 -18.55 11.69
N THR A 230 16.57 -19.35 12.75
CA THR A 230 17.41 -20.54 12.94
C THR A 230 17.01 -21.72 12.07
N SER A 231 15.86 -21.65 11.39
CA SER A 231 15.37 -22.69 10.50
C SER A 231 14.74 -22.11 9.24
N PRO A 232 14.88 -22.78 8.09
CA PRO A 232 14.23 -22.35 6.86
C PRO A 232 12.71 -22.40 7.03
N PRO A 233 11.96 -21.46 6.42
CA PRO A 233 10.51 -21.47 6.49
C PRO A 233 9.93 -22.75 5.87
N THR A 234 8.91 -23.31 6.53
CA THR A 234 8.15 -24.43 5.98
C THR A 234 7.02 -23.89 5.11
N TYR A 235 7.08 -24.14 3.80
CA TYR A 235 6.16 -23.54 2.84
C TYR A 235 4.76 -24.18 2.80
N GLY A 236 4.30 -24.89 3.84
CA GLY A 236 3.05 -25.68 3.83
C GLY A 236 1.74 -24.88 3.61
N VAL A 237 0.60 -25.55 3.80
CA VAL A 237 -0.73 -24.92 3.62
C VAL A 237 -0.90 -23.69 4.53
N VAL A 238 -0.50 -23.80 5.80
CA VAL A 238 -0.57 -22.68 6.76
C VAL A 238 0.29 -21.50 6.30
N TRP A 239 1.50 -21.75 5.80
CA TRP A 239 2.35 -20.70 5.24
C TRP A 239 1.69 -20.04 4.03
N SER A 240 1.08 -20.85 3.15
CA SER A 240 0.41 -20.35 1.95
C SER A 240 -0.77 -19.45 2.32
N LEU A 241 -1.64 -19.87 3.25
CA LEU A 241 -2.76 -19.05 3.72
C LEU A 241 -2.30 -17.74 4.37
N ARG A 242 -1.25 -17.79 5.19
CA ARG A 242 -0.67 -16.57 5.79
C ARG A 242 -0.09 -15.64 4.73
N ARG A 243 0.55 -16.18 3.69
CA ARG A 243 1.13 -15.40 2.60
C ARG A 243 0.04 -14.75 1.74
N VAL A 244 -1.05 -15.48 1.48
CA VAL A 244 -2.23 -14.95 0.79
C VAL A 244 -2.79 -13.73 1.51
N LEU A 245 -2.89 -13.79 2.84
CA LEU A 245 -3.29 -12.64 3.65
C LEU A 245 -2.23 -11.53 3.57
N ALA A 246 -0.95 -11.84 3.76
CA ALA A 246 0.12 -10.85 3.76
C ALA A 246 0.23 -10.05 2.44
N ASP A 247 -0.17 -10.62 1.29
CA ASP A 247 -0.15 -9.93 -0.02
C ASP A 247 -0.99 -8.64 -0.03
N PHE A 248 -2.08 -8.55 0.72
CA PHE A 248 -2.92 -7.34 0.82
C PHE A 248 -2.18 -6.11 1.39
N SER A 249 -1.08 -6.31 2.11
CA SER A 249 -0.28 -5.22 2.69
C SER A 249 1.13 -5.14 2.10
N GLU A 250 1.42 -5.89 1.04
CA GLU A 250 2.75 -5.90 0.41
C GLU A 250 3.02 -4.61 -0.38
N ALA A 251 2.00 -4.02 -1.01
CA ALA A 251 2.13 -2.79 -1.80
C ALA A 251 2.65 -1.57 -1.00
N PRO A 252 2.18 -1.28 0.23
CA PRO A 252 2.79 -0.28 1.11
C PRO A 252 4.08 -0.78 1.81
N PHE A 253 4.70 -1.86 1.32
CA PHE A 253 5.94 -2.45 1.85
C PHE A 253 5.80 -3.01 3.28
N PHE A 254 4.60 -3.43 3.69
CA PHE A 254 4.42 -4.05 5.01
C PHE A 254 4.54 -5.57 4.91
N GLY A 255 3.83 -6.20 3.98
CA GLY A 255 3.97 -7.61 3.68
C GLY A 255 3.70 -8.52 4.86
N ASN A 256 2.66 -8.20 5.64
CA ASN A 256 2.37 -8.82 6.91
C ASN A 256 0.87 -9.09 7.08
N GLU A 257 0.53 -10.28 7.54
CA GLU A 257 -0.86 -10.72 7.69
C GLU A 257 -1.64 -9.95 8.75
N LEU A 258 -1.03 -9.41 9.81
CA LEU A 258 -1.74 -8.59 10.80
C LEU A 258 -2.12 -7.23 10.22
N ALA A 259 -1.23 -6.63 9.42
CA ALA A 259 -1.53 -5.40 8.69
C ALA A 259 -2.69 -5.62 7.70
N SER A 260 -2.65 -6.73 6.97
CA SER A 260 -3.72 -7.13 6.05
C SER A 260 -5.04 -7.44 6.74
N LEU A 261 -5.03 -8.13 7.88
CA LEU A 261 -6.23 -8.40 8.67
C LEU A 261 -6.86 -7.09 9.17
N GLY A 262 -6.03 -6.15 9.62
CA GLY A 262 -6.49 -4.81 9.98
C GLY A 262 -7.15 -4.09 8.81
N LEU A 263 -6.51 -4.07 7.63
CA LEU A 263 -7.07 -3.49 6.40
C LEU A 263 -8.42 -4.12 6.04
N LEU A 264 -8.49 -5.45 6.02
CA LEU A 264 -9.70 -6.19 5.67
C LEU A 264 -10.83 -5.99 6.69
N ALA A 265 -10.52 -5.98 7.98
CA ALA A 265 -11.50 -5.67 9.02
C ALA A 265 -12.03 -4.23 8.86
N GLY A 266 -11.15 -3.28 8.56
CA GLY A 266 -11.53 -1.88 8.36
C GLY A 266 -12.42 -1.67 7.13
N VAL A 267 -12.14 -2.33 6.00
CA VAL A 267 -12.99 -2.23 4.79
C VAL A 267 -14.32 -2.96 4.95
N LEU A 268 -14.34 -4.11 5.64
CA LEU A 268 -15.59 -4.82 5.94
C LEU A 268 -16.47 -4.00 6.90
N LEU A 269 -15.87 -3.37 7.91
CA LEU A 269 -16.58 -2.44 8.78
C LEU A 269 -17.15 -1.26 7.98
N ALA A 270 -16.35 -0.65 7.09
CA ALA A 270 -16.83 0.41 6.21
C ALA A 270 -18.03 -0.04 5.38
N TYR A 271 -17.96 -1.21 4.76
CA TYR A 271 -19.07 -1.79 4.00
C TYR A 271 -20.32 -1.99 4.85
N THR A 272 -20.21 -2.49 6.09
CA THR A 272 -21.37 -2.68 6.97
C THR A 272 -22.02 -1.37 7.40
N LEU A 273 -21.23 -0.28 7.49
CA LEU A 273 -21.73 1.04 7.86
C LEU A 273 -22.39 1.74 6.66
N ASN A 274 -21.77 1.66 5.49
CA ASN A 274 -22.32 2.13 4.22
C ASN A 274 -21.64 1.42 3.03
N PRO A 275 -22.35 0.55 2.29
CA PRO A 275 -21.81 -0.15 1.12
C PRO A 275 -21.29 0.76 0.00
N MET A 276 -21.73 2.02 -0.03
CA MET A 276 -21.36 3.04 -1.01
C MET A 276 -20.23 3.96 -0.51
N SER A 277 -19.63 3.70 0.65
CA SER A 277 -18.47 4.47 1.11
C SER A 277 -17.12 3.94 0.60
N PRO A 278 -16.83 2.63 0.58
CA PRO A 278 -15.55 2.14 0.04
C PRO A 278 -15.61 1.95 -1.48
N ALA A 279 -14.44 1.66 -2.07
CA ALA A 279 -14.29 1.34 -3.49
C ALA A 279 -14.87 2.41 -4.40
N TYR A 280 -14.58 3.68 -4.09
CA TYR A 280 -15.03 4.86 -4.85
C TYR A 280 -16.56 4.96 -4.99
N GLY A 281 -17.31 4.39 -4.04
CA GLY A 281 -18.76 4.34 -4.11
C GLY A 281 -19.31 3.44 -5.21
N SER A 282 -18.51 2.53 -5.77
CA SER A 282 -18.96 1.63 -6.85
C SER A 282 -19.96 0.55 -6.40
N GLY A 283 -20.07 0.29 -5.10
CA GLY A 283 -20.82 -0.86 -4.56
C GLY A 283 -20.16 -2.21 -4.83
N LEU A 284 -18.93 -2.25 -5.37
CA LEU A 284 -18.24 -3.48 -5.81
C LEU A 284 -17.22 -4.01 -4.79
N VAL A 285 -17.13 -3.44 -3.59
CA VAL A 285 -16.05 -3.74 -2.64
C VAL A 285 -15.94 -5.23 -2.29
N LEU A 286 -17.05 -5.94 -2.08
CA LEU A 286 -17.02 -7.37 -1.76
C LEU A 286 -16.52 -8.20 -2.94
N HIS A 287 -16.93 -7.87 -4.17
CA HIS A 287 -16.45 -8.53 -5.39
C HIS A 287 -14.95 -8.32 -5.56
N MET A 288 -14.46 -7.11 -5.28
CA MET A 288 -13.03 -6.80 -5.31
C MET A 288 -12.26 -7.60 -4.26
N VAL A 289 -12.69 -7.63 -3.00
CA VAL A 289 -12.03 -8.39 -1.92
C VAL A 289 -11.96 -9.87 -2.27
N VAL A 290 -13.05 -10.46 -2.78
CA VAL A 290 -13.10 -11.87 -3.20
C VAL A 290 -12.12 -12.14 -4.34
N ALA A 291 -12.13 -11.30 -5.38
CA ALA A 291 -11.23 -11.46 -6.52
C ALA A 291 -9.75 -11.26 -6.12
N GLN A 292 -9.49 -10.32 -5.22
CA GLN A 292 -8.16 -10.04 -4.66
C GLN A 292 -7.65 -11.24 -3.84
N ALA A 293 -8.50 -11.83 -3.00
CA ALA A 293 -8.16 -13.03 -2.25
C ALA A 293 -7.91 -14.22 -3.18
N LEU A 294 -8.73 -14.38 -4.23
CA LEU A 294 -8.56 -15.44 -5.23
C LEU A 294 -7.27 -15.29 -6.02
N THR A 295 -6.94 -14.09 -6.54
CA THR A 295 -5.69 -13.89 -7.29
C THR A 295 -4.46 -14.11 -6.43
N SER A 296 -4.53 -13.73 -5.16
CA SER A 296 -3.47 -13.96 -4.18
C SER A 296 -3.28 -15.46 -3.94
N ALA A 297 -4.38 -16.19 -3.69
CA ALA A 297 -4.35 -17.64 -3.52
C ALA A 297 -3.75 -18.36 -4.73
N LEU A 298 -4.22 -18.04 -5.94
CA LEU A 298 -3.68 -18.59 -7.18
C LEU A 298 -2.20 -18.24 -7.34
N GLY A 299 -1.82 -16.98 -7.14
CA GLY A 299 -0.43 -16.53 -7.26
C GLY A 299 0.50 -17.26 -6.31
N VAL A 300 0.12 -17.36 -5.03
CA VAL A 300 0.92 -18.04 -3.99
C VAL A 300 1.04 -19.54 -4.28
N VAL A 301 -0.05 -20.21 -4.67
CA VAL A 301 -0.04 -21.66 -4.90
C VAL A 301 0.73 -22.01 -6.17
N ILE A 302 0.44 -21.34 -7.30
CA ILE A 302 1.07 -21.60 -8.60
C ILE A 302 2.57 -21.30 -8.54
N TRP A 303 2.93 -20.16 -7.93
CA TRP A 303 4.33 -19.71 -7.89
C TRP A 303 5.05 -20.05 -6.59
N ARG A 304 4.53 -21.00 -5.79
CA ARG A 304 5.15 -21.44 -4.53
C ARG A 304 6.60 -21.90 -4.70
N HIS A 305 6.91 -22.58 -5.79
CA HIS A 305 8.29 -22.99 -6.07
C HIS A 305 9.23 -21.78 -6.27
N GLN A 306 8.74 -20.69 -6.88
CA GLN A 306 9.54 -19.48 -7.05
C GLN A 306 9.75 -18.75 -5.72
N TRP A 307 8.76 -18.77 -4.83
CA TRP A 307 8.90 -18.31 -3.44
C TRP A 307 9.99 -19.09 -2.68
N ILE A 308 10.06 -20.41 -2.86
CA ILE A 308 11.11 -21.26 -2.26
C ILE A 308 12.47 -20.91 -2.84
N LYS A 309 12.56 -20.79 -4.17
CA LYS A 309 13.82 -20.55 -4.89
C LYS A 309 14.43 -19.17 -4.60
N HIS A 310 13.60 -18.14 -4.56
CA HIS A 310 14.06 -16.75 -4.47
C HIS A 310 13.89 -16.14 -3.06
N GLY A 311 13.23 -16.85 -2.14
CA GLY A 311 12.87 -16.33 -0.80
C GLY A 311 11.74 -15.29 -0.82
N TRP A 312 11.49 -14.65 -1.95
CA TRP A 312 10.40 -13.71 -2.18
C TRP A 312 9.90 -13.78 -3.63
N TYR A 313 8.60 -13.60 -3.85
CA TYR A 313 8.03 -13.52 -5.20
C TYR A 313 6.85 -12.53 -5.26
N PRO A 314 6.69 -11.75 -6.34
CA PRO A 314 5.72 -10.64 -6.40
C PRO A 314 4.26 -11.08 -6.66
N THR A 315 3.71 -11.97 -5.83
CA THR A 315 2.34 -12.51 -6.01
C THR A 315 1.23 -11.51 -5.71
N TYR A 316 1.54 -10.43 -4.99
CA TYR A 316 0.61 -9.34 -4.71
C TYR A 316 0.34 -8.41 -5.91
N VAL A 317 1.21 -8.42 -6.93
CA VAL A 317 1.13 -7.48 -8.06
C VAL A 317 -0.25 -7.41 -8.71
N PRO A 318 -0.90 -8.52 -9.10
CA PRO A 318 -2.23 -8.48 -9.71
C PRO A 318 -3.35 -8.11 -8.72
N LEU A 319 -3.14 -8.29 -7.41
CA LEU A 319 -4.09 -7.96 -6.35
C LEU A 319 -4.39 -6.45 -6.31
N VAL A 320 -3.35 -5.64 -6.49
CA VAL A 320 -3.41 -4.17 -6.43
C VAL A 320 -3.34 -3.54 -7.83
N SER A 321 -3.69 -4.27 -8.88
CA SER A 321 -3.69 -3.74 -10.25
C SER A 321 -4.78 -4.36 -11.11
N VAL A 322 -4.47 -5.51 -11.73
CA VAL A 322 -5.33 -6.20 -12.71
C VAL A 322 -6.73 -6.46 -12.18
N VAL A 323 -6.83 -7.06 -10.99
CA VAL A 323 -8.11 -7.46 -10.41
C VAL A 323 -9.04 -6.28 -10.13
N PRO A 324 -8.65 -5.30 -9.32
CA PRO A 324 -9.53 -4.17 -9.02
C PRO A 324 -9.86 -3.37 -10.28
N ALA A 325 -8.91 -3.21 -11.21
CA ALA A 325 -9.19 -2.54 -12.49
C ALA A 325 -10.25 -3.30 -13.31
N ALA A 326 -10.15 -4.62 -13.42
CA ALA A 326 -11.11 -5.44 -14.14
C ALA A 326 -12.50 -5.39 -13.50
N VAL A 327 -12.59 -5.51 -12.18
CA VAL A 327 -13.87 -5.47 -11.46
C VAL A 327 -14.54 -4.10 -11.58
N LEU A 328 -13.78 -3.00 -11.45
CA LEU A 328 -14.32 -1.65 -11.62
C LEU A 328 -14.74 -1.34 -13.07
N THR A 329 -14.06 -1.94 -14.05
CA THR A 329 -14.36 -1.70 -15.48
C THR A 329 -15.53 -2.55 -15.98
N HIS A 330 -15.56 -3.83 -15.60
CA HIS A 330 -16.46 -4.84 -16.18
C HIS A 330 -17.51 -5.37 -15.20
N GLY A 331 -17.51 -4.88 -13.96
CA GLY A 331 -18.43 -5.28 -12.90
C GLY A 331 -18.01 -6.52 -12.10
N GLY A 332 -18.86 -6.91 -11.14
CA GLY A 332 -18.59 -7.95 -10.16
C GLY A 332 -18.97 -9.38 -10.56
N SER A 333 -19.17 -9.69 -11.85
CA SER A 333 -19.63 -11.02 -12.25
C SER A 333 -18.61 -12.11 -11.91
N GLY A 334 -19.08 -13.35 -11.67
CA GLY A 334 -18.20 -14.48 -11.39
C GLY A 334 -17.16 -14.74 -12.48
N ALA A 335 -17.51 -14.47 -13.75
CA ALA A 335 -16.59 -14.56 -14.88
C ALA A 335 -15.45 -13.52 -14.81
N VAL A 336 -15.78 -12.24 -14.52
CA VAL A 336 -14.77 -11.18 -14.35
C VAL A 336 -13.84 -11.51 -13.19
N ILE A 337 -14.38 -11.97 -12.06
CA ILE A 337 -13.61 -12.40 -10.89
C ILE A 337 -12.65 -13.53 -11.25
N ALA A 338 -13.15 -14.61 -11.86
CA ALA A 338 -12.33 -15.78 -12.17
C ALA A 338 -11.25 -15.48 -13.22
N LEU A 339 -11.60 -14.78 -14.30
CA LEU A 339 -10.68 -14.45 -15.38
C LEU A 339 -9.60 -13.47 -14.93
N SER A 340 -9.98 -12.38 -14.24
CA SER A 340 -9.00 -11.38 -13.76
C SER A 340 -8.04 -11.97 -12.74
N ALA A 341 -8.55 -12.78 -11.81
CA ALA A 341 -7.70 -13.42 -10.80
C ALA A 341 -6.73 -14.43 -11.42
N THR A 342 -7.19 -15.24 -12.36
CA THR A 342 -6.36 -16.27 -13.01
C THR A 342 -5.32 -15.65 -13.93
N LEU A 343 -5.74 -14.80 -14.86
CA LEU A 343 -4.83 -14.15 -15.82
C LEU A 343 -3.85 -13.23 -15.09
N GLY A 344 -4.32 -12.48 -14.10
CA GLY A 344 -3.46 -11.63 -13.25
C GLY A 344 -2.39 -12.45 -12.53
N ALA A 345 -2.76 -13.55 -11.86
CA ALA A 345 -1.84 -14.42 -11.14
C ALA A 345 -0.81 -15.11 -12.07
N LEU A 346 -1.18 -15.43 -13.31
CA LEU A 346 -0.30 -16.08 -14.27
C LEU A 346 0.69 -15.12 -14.94
N ILE A 347 0.28 -13.87 -15.20
CA ILE A 347 1.07 -12.92 -15.99
C ILE A 347 1.91 -11.99 -15.11
N ALA A 348 1.29 -11.38 -14.10
CA ALA A 348 1.89 -10.22 -13.44
C ALA A 348 3.08 -10.58 -12.51
N PRO A 349 3.03 -11.66 -11.70
CA PRO A 349 4.17 -12.05 -10.88
C PRO A 349 5.46 -12.43 -11.67
N PRO A 350 5.42 -13.33 -12.68
CA PRO A 350 6.63 -13.65 -13.44
C PRO A 350 7.18 -12.46 -14.23
N LEU A 351 6.30 -11.60 -14.77
CA LEU A 351 6.73 -10.38 -15.46
C LEU A 351 7.45 -9.42 -14.49
N ALA A 352 6.90 -9.22 -13.29
CA ALA A 352 7.53 -8.39 -12.26
C ALA A 352 8.90 -8.94 -11.85
N CYS A 353 9.02 -10.26 -11.67
CA CYS A 353 10.28 -10.91 -11.37
C CYS A 353 11.31 -10.69 -12.50
N ALA A 354 10.90 -10.90 -13.76
CA ALA A 354 11.77 -10.77 -14.91
C ALA A 354 12.29 -9.33 -15.11
N ILE A 355 11.44 -8.32 -14.91
CA ILE A 355 11.84 -6.91 -15.01
C ILE A 355 12.79 -6.57 -13.88
N THR A 356 12.41 -6.90 -12.64
CA THR A 356 13.21 -6.61 -11.43
C THR A 356 14.61 -7.20 -11.51
N GLN A 357 14.77 -8.43 -11.99
CA GLN A 357 16.09 -9.06 -12.15
C GLN A 357 17.00 -8.34 -13.17
N ARG A 358 16.43 -7.53 -14.06
CA ARG A 358 17.17 -6.75 -15.07
C ARG A 358 17.38 -5.29 -14.67
N LEU A 359 16.81 -4.85 -13.55
CA LEU A 359 17.00 -3.49 -13.08
C LEU A 359 18.42 -3.31 -12.52
N PRO A 360 19.05 -2.14 -12.75
CA PRO A 360 20.29 -1.79 -12.08
C PRO A 360 20.16 -1.84 -10.56
N GLY A 361 21.18 -2.34 -9.85
CA GLY A 361 21.13 -2.54 -8.39
C GLY A 361 20.98 -1.28 -7.52
N HIS A 362 21.05 -0.08 -8.11
CA HIS A 362 20.77 1.18 -7.42
C HIS A 362 19.30 1.62 -7.52
N PHE A 363 18.46 0.83 -8.22
CA PHE A 363 17.02 1.02 -8.25
C PHE A 363 16.34 0.01 -7.33
N HIS A 364 15.33 0.47 -6.59
CA HIS A 364 14.56 -0.43 -5.76
C HIS A 364 13.70 -1.38 -6.62
N PRO A 365 13.67 -2.69 -6.31
CA PRO A 365 12.90 -3.70 -7.04
C PRO A 365 11.44 -3.38 -7.35
N TYR A 366 10.80 -2.58 -6.49
CA TYR A 366 9.39 -2.23 -6.68
C TYR A 366 9.08 -1.54 -8.02
N ILE A 367 10.07 -0.88 -8.64
CA ILE A 367 9.93 -0.30 -9.99
C ILE A 367 9.51 -1.39 -10.99
N GLY A 368 10.11 -2.59 -10.89
CA GLY A 368 9.72 -3.71 -11.75
C GLY A 368 8.32 -4.23 -11.46
N ASN A 369 7.89 -4.19 -10.19
CA ASN A 369 6.53 -4.55 -9.79
C ASN A 369 5.51 -3.58 -10.40
N VAL A 370 5.71 -2.27 -10.28
CA VAL A 370 4.76 -1.27 -10.80
C VAL A 370 4.74 -1.22 -12.34
N ILE A 371 5.85 -1.48 -13.02
CA ILE A 371 5.85 -1.64 -14.49
C ILE A 371 5.06 -2.90 -14.88
N SER A 372 5.22 -4.00 -14.15
CA SER A 372 4.42 -5.21 -14.39
C SER A 372 2.93 -4.96 -14.16
N MET A 373 2.55 -4.20 -13.11
CA MET A 373 1.17 -3.78 -12.87
C MET A 373 0.58 -3.06 -14.09
N ALA A 374 1.32 -2.11 -14.68
CA ALA A 374 0.88 -1.39 -15.87
C ALA A 374 0.65 -2.32 -17.06
N ILE A 375 1.67 -3.11 -17.41
CA ILE A 375 1.65 -3.98 -18.60
C ILE A 375 0.56 -5.05 -18.45
N SER A 376 0.51 -5.72 -17.29
CA SER A 376 -0.49 -6.76 -17.07
C SER A 376 -1.91 -6.21 -17.06
N THR A 377 -2.15 -5.02 -16.50
CA THR A 377 -3.49 -4.38 -16.54
C THR A 377 -3.87 -4.00 -17.97
N LEU A 378 -2.95 -3.39 -18.72
CA LEU A 378 -3.17 -3.01 -20.12
C LEU A 378 -3.50 -4.21 -21.02
N LEU A 379 -2.94 -5.38 -20.72
CA LEU A 379 -3.20 -6.61 -21.48
C LEU A 379 -4.49 -7.31 -21.02
N VAL A 380 -4.66 -7.52 -19.71
CA VAL A 380 -5.70 -8.39 -19.17
C VAL A 380 -7.06 -7.73 -19.16
N VAL A 381 -7.17 -6.44 -18.80
CA VAL A 381 -8.48 -5.78 -18.66
C VAL A 381 -9.22 -5.72 -20.01
N PRO A 382 -8.62 -5.31 -21.14
CA PRO A 382 -9.30 -5.34 -22.43
C PRO A 382 -9.61 -6.75 -22.92
N LEU A 383 -8.72 -7.72 -22.63
CA LEU A 383 -8.95 -9.13 -22.98
C LEU A 383 -10.20 -9.69 -22.29
N ILE A 384 -10.39 -9.40 -21.01
CA ILE A 384 -11.59 -9.81 -20.28
C ILE A 384 -12.84 -9.24 -20.94
N GLY A 385 -12.84 -7.94 -21.29
CA GLY A 385 -13.96 -7.31 -21.99
C GLY A 385 -14.36 -8.06 -23.27
N LYS A 386 -13.38 -8.54 -24.04
CA LYS A 386 -13.61 -9.36 -25.25
C LYS A 386 -14.09 -10.79 -24.98
N LEU A 387 -13.82 -11.35 -23.81
CA LEU A 387 -14.18 -12.73 -23.47
C LEU A 387 -15.56 -12.84 -22.82
N ILE A 388 -16.08 -11.73 -22.28
CA ILE A 388 -17.40 -11.67 -21.62
C ILE A 388 -18.49 -11.03 -22.49
N THR A 389 -18.09 -10.45 -23.63
CA THR A 389 -18.98 -10.00 -24.71
C THR A 389 -19.15 -11.11 -25.72
#